data_AF-A0A820Z6V6-F1
#
_entry.id   AF-A0A820Z6V6-F1
#
_cell.length_a   1.000
_cell.length_b   1.000
_cell.length_c   1.000
_cell.angle_alpha   90.00
_cell.angle_beta   90.00
_cell.angle_gamma   90.00
#
_symmetry.space_group_name_H-M   'P 1'
#
loop_
_entity.id
_entity.type
_entity.pdbx_description
1 polymer ?
#
loop_
_entity_poly.entity_id
_entity_poly.type
_entity_poly.pdbx_seq_one_letter_code
_entity_poly.pdbx_strand_id
1 'polypeptide(L)'
;RGNTALHECCLLGANGIEPLGILLKLGGDASWLNDKNENVVDLALKQSCPELLQVIAKYRANKIINQPMKSSYDDHARTTTVHGYRSSEKS
;
A
#
# COMPACT_ATOMS: atom_id res chain seq x y z
N ARG A 1 -2.31 14.11 -18.96
CA ARG A 1 -1.91 13.01 -18.05
C ARG A 1 -1.91 11.70 -18.82
N GLY A 2 -0.80 11.35 -19.48
CA GLY A 2 -0.76 10.13 -20.30
C GLY A 2 -0.82 8.82 -19.50
N ASN A 3 -0.80 7.71 -20.23
CA ASN A 3 -0.59 6.39 -19.65
C ASN A 3 0.75 6.33 -18.92
N THR A 4 0.75 5.75 -17.72
CA THR A 4 1.99 5.34 -17.04
C THR A 4 2.49 4.02 -17.62
N ALA A 5 3.73 3.63 -17.29
CA ALA A 5 4.27 2.32 -17.68
C ALA A 5 3.39 1.15 -17.21
N LEU A 6 2.70 1.28 -16.07
CA LEU A 6 1.75 0.26 -15.60
C LEU A 6 0.50 0.18 -16.48
N HIS A 7 -0.01 1.31 -16.99
CA HIS A 7 -1.13 1.33 -17.93
C HIS A 7 -0.75 0.67 -19.25
N GLU A 8 0.43 0.99 -19.79
CA GLU A 8 0.95 0.39 -21.02
C GLU A 8 1.08 -1.14 -20.90
N CYS A 9 1.53 -1.65 -19.75
CA CYS A 9 1.54 -3.09 -19.51
C CYS A 9 0.14 -3.72 -19.62
N CYS A 10 -0.90 -3.07 -19.09
CA CYS A 10 -2.27 -3.58 -19.27
C CYS A 10 -2.73 -3.50 -20.73
N LEU A 11 -2.30 -2.51 -21.51
CA LEU A 11 -2.62 -2.42 -22.94
C LEU A 11 -1.94 -3.52 -23.77
N LEU A 12 -0.78 -4.00 -23.34
CA LEU A 12 -0.05 -5.12 -23.96
C LEU A 12 -0.68 -6.50 -23.68
N GLY A 13 -1.67 -6.59 -22.79
CA GLY A 13 -2.35 -7.85 -22.46
C GLY A 13 -1.39 -8.88 -21.85
N ALA A 14 -1.38 -10.10 -22.42
CA ALA A 14 -0.52 -11.19 -21.94
C ALA A 14 0.98 -10.83 -21.94
N ASN A 15 1.43 -10.03 -22.91
CA ASN A 15 2.84 -9.60 -23.01
C ASN A 15 3.22 -8.57 -21.92
N GLY A 16 2.23 -7.97 -21.26
CA GLY A 16 2.45 -7.00 -20.20
C GLY A 16 2.49 -7.59 -18.79
N ILE A 17 2.19 -8.87 -18.60
CA ILE A 17 2.09 -9.50 -17.25
C ILE A 17 3.41 -9.43 -16.50
N GLU A 18 4.51 -9.85 -17.13
CA GLU A 18 5.85 -9.84 -16.53
C GLU A 18 6.34 -8.42 -16.20
N PRO A 19 6.36 -7.46 -17.15
CA PRO A 19 6.79 -6.11 -16.85
C PRO A 19 5.87 -5.42 -15.82
N LEU A 20 4.56 -5.70 -15.82
CA LEU A 20 3.65 -5.22 -14.78
C LEU A 20 4.08 -5.69 -13.39
N GLY A 21 4.39 -6.98 -13.24
CA GLY A 21 4.87 -7.54 -11.98
C GLY A 21 6.18 -6.92 -11.50
N ILE A 22 7.11 -6.64 -12.41
CA ILE A 22 8.39 -5.97 -12.09
C ILE A 22 8.13 -4.54 -11.64
N LEU A 23 7.36 -3.76 -12.40
CA LEU A 23 7.07 -2.36 -12.09
C LEU A 23 6.34 -2.20 -10.75
N LEU A 24 5.39 -3.08 -10.45
CA LEU A 24 4.73 -3.09 -9.14
C LEU A 24 5.73 -3.36 -8.01
N LYS A 25 6.61 -4.36 -8.15
CA LYS A 25 7.67 -4.64 -7.17
C LYS A 25 8.61 -3.46 -6.95
N LEU A 26 8.90 -2.67 -7.98
CA LEU A 26 9.70 -1.45 -7.90
C LEU A 26 8.96 -0.27 -7.25
N GLY A 27 7.71 -0.44 -6.82
CA GLY A 27 6.93 0.60 -6.16
C GLY A 27 6.04 1.40 -7.10
N GLY A 28 5.78 0.89 -8.31
CA GLY A 28 4.84 1.50 -9.24
C GLY A 28 3.46 1.70 -8.60
N ASP A 29 2.94 2.92 -8.73
CA ASP A 29 1.66 3.29 -8.15
C ASP A 29 0.50 2.99 -9.12
N ALA A 30 -0.24 1.93 -8.83
CA ALA A 30 -1.38 1.47 -9.61
C ALA A 30 -2.65 2.32 -9.42
N SER A 31 -2.63 3.37 -8.60
CA SER A 31 -3.77 4.27 -8.36
C SER A 31 -3.81 5.49 -9.29
N TRP A 32 -2.73 5.77 -10.03
CA TRP A 32 -2.69 6.88 -10.97
C TRP A 32 -3.75 6.74 -12.06
N LEU A 33 -4.37 7.86 -12.40
CA LEU A 33 -5.34 7.96 -13.48
C LEU A 33 -4.66 8.47 -14.75
N ASN A 34 -4.96 7.84 -15.89
CA ASN A 34 -4.62 8.32 -17.22
C ASN A 34 -5.57 9.44 -17.70
N ASP A 35 -5.43 9.87 -18.96
CA ASP A 35 -6.24 10.93 -19.60
C ASP A 35 -7.73 10.56 -19.75
N LYS A 36 -8.07 9.27 -19.59
CA LYS A 36 -9.43 8.76 -19.62
C LYS A 36 -10.03 8.55 -18.22
N ASN A 37 -9.34 9.01 -17.17
CA ASN A 37 -9.69 8.75 -15.77
C ASN A 37 -9.74 7.25 -15.43
N GLU A 38 -8.91 6.44 -16.07
CA GLU A 38 -8.77 5.01 -15.79
C GLU A 38 -7.48 4.78 -15.00
N ASN A 39 -7.56 3.93 -13.97
CA ASN A 39 -6.37 3.38 -13.33
C ASN A 39 -5.96 2.03 -13.97
N VAL A 40 -4.88 1.45 -13.45
CA VAL A 40 -4.33 0.17 -13.92
C VAL A 40 -5.34 -0.99 -13.79
N VAL A 41 -6.15 -1.02 -12.73
CA VAL A 41 -7.18 -2.04 -12.53
C VAL A 41 -8.31 -1.88 -13.54
N ASP A 42 -8.73 -0.64 -13.81
CA ASP A 42 -9.80 -0.37 -14.78
C ASP A 42 -9.39 -0.82 -16.18
N LEU A 43 -8.13 -0.59 -16.58
CA LEU A 43 -7.61 -1.11 -17.83
C LEU A 43 -7.52 -2.63 -17.82
N ALA A 44 -7.00 -3.25 -16.76
CA ALA A 44 -6.90 -4.71 -16.67
C ALA A 44 -8.27 -5.42 -16.76
N LEU A 45 -9.34 -4.82 -16.21
CA LEU A 45 -10.71 -5.33 -16.31
C LEU A 45 -11.27 -5.30 -17.75
N LYS A 46 -10.83 -4.35 -18.56
CA LYS A 46 -11.26 -4.23 -19.96
C LYS A 46 -10.55 -5.21 -20.88
N GLN A 47 -9.49 -5.86 -20.41
CA GLN A 47 -8.74 -6.82 -21.18
C GLN A 47 -9.26 -8.24 -20.96
N SER A 48 -9.21 -9.04 -22.03
CA SER A 48 -9.44 -10.48 -21.97
C SER A 48 -8.23 -11.24 -21.41
N CYS A 49 -7.62 -10.73 -20.33
CA CYS A 49 -6.44 -11.31 -19.68
C CYS A 49 -6.59 -11.22 -18.15
N PRO A 50 -7.28 -12.20 -17.52
CA PRO A 50 -7.51 -12.20 -16.07
C PRO A 50 -6.23 -12.28 -15.25
N GLU A 51 -5.12 -12.78 -15.81
CA GLU A 51 -3.82 -12.87 -15.18
C GLU A 51 -3.25 -11.49 -14.79
N LEU A 52 -3.58 -10.43 -15.55
CA LEU A 52 -3.22 -9.06 -15.19
C LEU A 52 -3.81 -8.68 -13.82
N LEU A 53 -5.08 -9.00 -13.59
CA LEU A 53 -5.75 -8.76 -12.31
C LEU A 53 -5.16 -9.62 -11.20
N GLN A 54 -4.81 -10.87 -11.48
CA GLN A 54 -4.18 -11.76 -10.49
C GLN A 54 -2.84 -11.20 -10.01
N VAL A 55 -2.00 -10.68 -10.93
CA VAL A 55 -0.71 -10.06 -10.57
C VAL A 55 -0.92 -8.82 -9.70
N ILE A 56 -1.86 -7.95 -10.08
CA ILE A 56 -2.17 -6.73 -9.31
C ILE A 56 -2.70 -7.09 -7.92
N ALA A 57 -3.62 -8.04 -7.82
CA ALA A 57 -4.21 -8.50 -6.57
C ALA A 57 -3.16 -9.14 -5.65
N LYS A 58 -2.30 -10.02 -6.19
CA LYS A 58 -1.20 -10.66 -5.45
C LYS A 58 -0.23 -9.62 -4.88
N TYR A 59 0.12 -8.60 -5.67
CA TYR A 59 0.97 -7.52 -5.20
C TYR A 59 0.34 -6.74 -4.03
N ARG A 60 -0.95 -6.39 -4.14
CA ARG A 60 -1.67 -5.71 -3.05
C ARG A 60 -1.74 -6.55 -1.78
N ALA A 61 -2.03 -7.84 -1.89
CA ALA A 61 -2.07 -8.76 -0.75
C ALA A 61 -0.71 -8.86 -0.03
N ASN A 62 0.39 -8.97 -0.78
CA ASN A 62 1.74 -9.01 -0.22
C ASN A 62 2.13 -7.71 0.49
N LYS A 63 1.62 -6.55 0.02
CA LYS A 63 1.86 -5.26 0.68
C LYS A 63 1.18 -5.17 2.04
N ILE A 64 0.04 -5.83 2.24
CA ILE A 64 -0.69 -5.84 3.52
C ILE A 64 0.05 -6.69 4.57
N ILE A 65 0.55 -7.87 4.18
CA ILE A 65 1.24 -8.79 5.11
C ILE A 65 2.57 -8.23 5.62
N ASN A 66 3.27 -7.44 4.80
CA ASN A 66 4.55 -6.83 5.16
C ASN A 66 4.43 -5.50 5.91
N GLN A 67 3.22 -5.03 6.22
CA GLN A 67 3.07 -3.92 7.15
C GLN A 67 3.16 -4.46 8.57
N PRO A 68 4.06 -3.93 9.43
CA PRO A 68 4.01 -4.27 10.84
C PRO A 68 2.61 -3.92 11.33
N MET A 69 1.91 -4.89 11.91
CA MET A 69 0.65 -4.59 12.58
C MET A 69 0.92 -3.43 13.54
N LYS A 70 0.25 -2.29 13.31
CA LYS A 70 0.27 -1.20 14.29
C LYS A 70 -0.32 -1.77 15.56
N SER A 71 0.53 -2.13 16.52
CA SER A 71 0.11 -2.49 17.86
C SER A 71 -0.56 -1.26 18.45
N SER A 72 -1.88 -1.31 18.59
CA SER A 72 -2.69 -0.23 19.16
C SER A 72 -2.53 -0.11 20.69
N TYR A 73 -1.47 -0.67 21.28
CA TYR A 73 -1.31 -0.79 22.74
C TYR A 73 -0.41 0.29 23.38
N ASP A 74 0.20 1.18 22.61
CA ASP A 74 1.16 2.17 23.16
C ASP A 74 0.53 3.52 23.53
N ASP A 75 -0.63 3.55 24.22
CA ASP A 75 -1.29 4.83 24.59
C ASP A 75 -1.59 5.05 26.08
N HIS A 76 -1.19 4.17 27.03
CA HIS A 76 -1.62 4.31 28.44
C HIS A 76 -0.56 4.20 29.55
N ALA A 77 0.75 4.15 29.26
CA ALA A 77 1.76 3.90 30.30
C ALA A 77 2.65 5.10 30.70
N ARG A 78 2.18 6.35 30.59
CA ARG A 78 2.94 7.53 31.07
C ARG A 78 2.10 8.58 31.82
N THR A 79 1.42 8.19 32.90
CA THR A 79 0.90 9.19 33.86
C THR A 79 0.87 8.77 35.33
N THR A 80 1.73 7.86 35.77
CA THR A 80 1.86 7.54 37.20
C THR A 80 3.30 7.71 37.68
N THR A 81 3.79 8.96 37.68
CA THR A 81 4.84 9.38 38.61
C THR A 81 4.16 10.16 39.74
N VAL A 82 3.51 9.44 40.64
CA VAL A 82 3.20 9.95 41.98
C VAL A 82 4.38 9.53 42.85
N HIS A 83 5.23 10.47 43.25
CA HIS A 83 5.95 10.54 44.53
C HIS A 83 6.76 11.84 44.55
N GLY A 84 6.05 12.96 44.58
CA GLY A 84 6.60 14.24 45.01
C GLY A 84 6.69 14.24 46.53
N TYR A 85 7.91 14.15 47.06
CA TYR A 85 8.19 14.41 48.47
C TYR A 85 7.82 15.86 48.79
N ARG A 86 6.91 16.07 49.76
CA ARG A 86 6.63 17.39 50.32
C ARG A 86 6.36 17.30 51.82
N SER A 87 7.25 17.95 52.58
CA SER A 87 7.04 18.60 53.90
C SER A 87 6.80 17.67 55.11
N SER A 88 7.75 17.48 56.03
CA SER A 88 8.28 18.39 57.09
C SER A 88 7.49 18.35 58.41
N GLU A 89 7.98 17.69 59.46
CA GLU A 89 7.69 17.94 60.89
C GLU A 89 8.88 17.44 61.75
N LYS A 90 9.70 18.34 62.30
CA LYS A 90 9.73 18.81 63.71
C LYS A 90 10.16 17.75 64.76
N SER A 91 11.41 17.85 65.23
CA SER A 91 11.79 18.23 66.62
C SER A 91 13.31 18.26 66.76
#